data_AF-A0A520UW18-F1
#
_entry.id   AF-A0A520UW18-F1
#
_cell.length_a   1.000
_cell.length_b   1.000
_cell.length_c   1.000
_cell.angle_alpha   90.00
_cell.angle_beta   90.00
_cell.angle_gamma   90.00
#
_symmetry.space_group_name_H-M   'P 1'
#
loop_
_entity.id
_entity.type
_entity.pdbx_description
1 polymer ?
#
loop_
_entity_poly.entity_id
_entity_poly.type
_entity_poly.pdbx_seq_one_letter_code
_entity_poly.pdbx_strand_id
1 'polypeptide(L)'
;MDPISTAVLLLHPIAALTLIWIFVRQRRWRQQNLLLRGTERATALESHQATGDKMMVAVIGVIALAFGAHIARASLDGLKVTAYLVPGHFHGWAGLLGLLFMIALWRAGRATRDLKSKGKSFAHSKELHGRISDVMMMLVTIHAFLGFIYLLKIL
;
A
#
# COMPACT_ATOMS: atom_id res chain seq x y z
N MET A 1 26.38 -10.59 4.71
CA MET A 1 25.35 -11.10 5.65
C MET A 1 25.12 -12.57 5.41
N ASP A 2 24.60 -13.31 6.40
CA ASP A 2 24.20 -14.70 6.18
C ASP A 2 22.94 -14.80 5.30
N PRO A 3 22.69 -15.95 4.65
CA PRO A 3 21.55 -16.13 3.76
C PRO A 3 20.18 -15.96 4.42
N ILE A 4 20.06 -16.28 5.72
CA ILE A 4 18.78 -16.20 6.46
C ILE A 4 18.43 -14.73 6.70
N SER A 5 19.39 -13.93 7.18
CA SER A 5 19.21 -12.48 7.34
C SER A 5 18.85 -11.79 6.02
N THR A 6 19.49 -12.22 4.93
CA THR A 6 19.20 -11.70 3.58
C THR A 6 17.77 -12.04 3.15
N ALA A 7 17.34 -13.29 3.33
CA ALA A 7 15.98 -13.71 2.99
C ALA A 7 14.93 -12.92 3.78
N VAL A 8 15.14 -12.74 5.10
CA VAL A 8 14.24 -11.97 5.98
C VAL A 8 14.13 -10.51 5.51
N LEU A 9 15.24 -9.88 5.12
CA LEU A 9 15.25 -8.50 4.63
C LEU A 9 14.54 -8.34 3.26
N LEU A 10 14.59 -9.36 2.40
CA LEU A 10 13.98 -9.32 1.07
C LEU A 10 12.47 -9.59 1.05
N LEU A 11 11.91 -10.18 2.11
CA LEU A 11 10.46 -10.46 2.18
C LEU A 11 9.62 -9.19 2.02
N HIS A 12 9.99 -8.10 2.72
CA HIS A 12 9.26 -6.83 2.64
C HIS A 12 9.27 -6.20 1.24
N PRO A 13 10.42 -5.95 0.56
CA PRO A 13 10.42 -5.33 -0.76
C PRO A 13 9.72 -6.18 -1.82
N ILE A 14 9.82 -7.51 -1.77
CA ILE A 14 9.08 -8.40 -2.69
C ILE A 14 7.57 -8.26 -2.49
N ALA A 15 7.10 -8.28 -1.23
CA ALA A 15 5.69 -8.10 -0.92
C ALA A 15 5.20 -6.69 -1.31
N ALA A 16 6.01 -5.66 -1.07
CA ALA A 16 5.71 -4.28 -1.45
C ALA A 16 5.59 -4.11 -2.97
N LEU A 17 6.49 -4.68 -3.77
CA LEU A 17 6.40 -4.65 -5.24
C LEU A 17 5.13 -5.33 -5.75
N THR A 18 4.72 -6.43 -5.13
CA THR A 18 3.46 -7.09 -5.45
C THR A 18 2.27 -6.18 -5.18
N LEU A 19 2.23 -5.49 -4.03
CA LEU A 19 1.18 -4.51 -3.72
C LEU A 19 1.18 -3.31 -4.67
N ILE A 20 2.36 -2.80 -5.06
CA ILE A 20 2.48 -1.72 -6.04
C ILE A 20 1.89 -2.16 -7.38
N TRP A 21 2.18 -3.38 -7.84
CA TRP A 21 1.60 -3.91 -9.08
C TRP A 21 0.07 -4.01 -9.01
N ILE A 22 -0.48 -4.53 -7.90
CA ILE A 22 -1.94 -4.57 -7.69
C ILE A 22 -2.52 -3.15 -7.68
N PHE A 23 -1.86 -2.21 -7.00
CA PHE A 23 -2.28 -0.81 -6.93
C PHE A 23 -2.30 -0.14 -8.31
N VAL A 24 -1.29 -0.37 -9.14
CA VAL A 24 -1.26 0.12 -10.53
C VAL A 24 -2.43 -0.46 -11.33
N ARG A 25 -2.74 -1.75 -11.18
CA ARG A 25 -3.93 -2.36 -11.81
C ARG A 25 -5.22 -1.73 -11.31
N GLN A 26 -5.35 -1.49 -10.01
CA GLN A 26 -6.52 -0.82 -9.42
C GLN A 26 -6.71 0.59 -10.00
N ARG A 27 -5.64 1.35 -10.23
CA ARG A 27 -5.73 2.69 -10.83
C ARG A 27 -6.23 2.67 -12.27
N ARG A 28 -5.92 1.62 -13.04
CA ARG A 28 -6.41 1.47 -14.43
C ARG A 28 -7.94 1.38 -14.51
N TRP A 29 -8.62 1.07 -13.41
CA TRP A 29 -10.09 1.13 -13.31
C TRP A 29 -10.67 2.46 -13.81
N ARG A 30 -10.00 3.58 -13.54
CA ARG A 30 -10.47 4.93 -13.95
C ARG A 30 -10.73 5.01 -15.47
N GLN A 31 -9.91 4.34 -16.28
CA GLN A 31 -10.07 4.28 -17.73
C GLN A 31 -10.95 3.10 -18.15
N GLN A 32 -10.73 1.92 -17.57
CA GLN A 32 -11.47 0.71 -17.93
C GLN A 32 -12.98 0.85 -17.71
N ASN A 33 -13.41 1.49 -16.63
CA ASN A 33 -14.84 1.69 -16.32
C ASN A 33 -15.60 2.47 -17.42
N LEU A 34 -14.91 3.24 -18.27
CA LEU A 34 -15.55 3.96 -19.38
C LEU A 34 -15.90 3.03 -20.55
N LEU A 35 -15.22 1.89 -20.65
CA LEU A 35 -15.38 0.92 -21.74
C LEU A 35 -16.43 -0.15 -21.40
N LEU A 36 -16.62 -0.45 -20.13
CA LEU A 36 -17.53 -1.50 -19.65
C LEU A 36 -18.98 -1.01 -19.59
N ARG A 37 -19.95 -1.91 -19.85
CA ARG A 37 -21.39 -1.63 -19.76
C ARG A 37 -22.14 -2.68 -18.95
N GLY A 38 -23.37 -2.34 -18.55
CA GLY A 38 -24.32 -3.27 -17.93
C GLY A 38 -23.75 -4.07 -16.75
N THR A 39 -23.95 -5.38 -16.81
CA THR A 39 -23.54 -6.34 -15.77
C THR A 39 -22.02 -6.44 -15.62
N GLU A 40 -21.27 -6.43 -16.72
CA GLU A 40 -19.81 -6.48 -16.71
C GLU A 40 -19.21 -5.33 -15.89
N ARG A 41 -19.73 -4.12 -16.07
CA ARG A 41 -19.32 -2.95 -15.29
C ARG A 41 -19.66 -3.09 -13.81
N ALA A 42 -20.82 -3.68 -13.49
CA ALA A 42 -21.23 -3.90 -12.11
C ALA A 42 -20.29 -4.90 -11.40
N THR A 43 -20.01 -6.04 -12.03
CA THR A 43 -19.08 -7.06 -11.50
C THR A 43 -17.67 -6.51 -11.33
N ALA A 44 -17.17 -5.75 -12.31
CA ALA A 44 -15.84 -5.16 -12.22
C ALA A 44 -15.75 -4.09 -11.11
N LEU A 45 -16.83 -3.33 -10.87
CA LEU A 45 -16.90 -2.39 -9.76
C LEU A 45 -16.89 -3.10 -8.41
N GLU A 46 -17.63 -4.20 -8.26
CA GLU A 46 -17.62 -5.01 -7.04
C GLU A 46 -16.23 -5.56 -6.76
N SER A 47 -15.56 -6.10 -7.78
CA SER A 47 -14.18 -6.56 -7.69
C SER A 47 -13.20 -5.44 -7.30
N HIS A 48 -13.35 -4.23 -7.86
CA HIS A 48 -12.56 -3.06 -7.49
C HIS A 48 -12.74 -2.70 -6.01
N GLN A 49 -13.98 -2.71 -5.51
CA GLN A 49 -14.29 -2.43 -4.10
C GLN A 49 -13.71 -3.48 -3.16
N ALA A 50 -13.96 -4.77 -3.44
CA ALA A 50 -13.45 -5.88 -2.64
C ALA A 50 -11.91 -5.93 -2.63
N THR A 51 -11.27 -5.64 -3.76
CA THR A 51 -9.81 -5.54 -3.83
C THR A 51 -9.30 -4.35 -3.02
N GLY A 52 -10.01 -3.21 -3.03
CA GLY A 52 -9.67 -2.05 -2.20
C GLY A 52 -9.65 -2.38 -0.71
N ASP A 53 -10.62 -3.15 -0.22
CA ASP A 53 -10.66 -3.61 1.18
C ASP A 53 -9.48 -4.56 1.50
N LYS A 54 -9.21 -5.53 0.62
CA LYS A 54 -8.06 -6.44 0.76
C LYS A 54 -6.71 -5.71 0.73
N MET A 55 -6.58 -4.68 -0.11
CA MET A 55 -5.37 -3.85 -0.21
C MET A 55 -5.05 -3.15 1.11
N MET A 56 -6.05 -2.63 1.83
CA MET A 56 -5.82 -2.00 3.14
C MET A 56 -5.21 -2.99 4.14
N VAL A 57 -5.77 -4.21 4.22
CA VAL A 57 -5.26 -5.28 5.08
C VAL A 57 -3.85 -5.68 4.66
N ALA A 58 -3.62 -5.85 3.35
CA ALA A 58 -2.32 -6.25 2.83
C ALA A 58 -1.23 -5.19 3.09
N VAL A 59 -1.55 -3.90 2.99
CA VAL A 59 -0.62 -2.81 3.34
C VAL A 59 -0.24 -2.87 4.82
N ILE A 60 -1.21 -3.08 5.73
CA ILE A 60 -0.90 -3.29 7.16
C ILE A 60 0.01 -4.51 7.33
N GLY A 61 -0.28 -5.61 6.63
CA GLY A 61 0.54 -6.83 6.67
C GLY A 61 1.98 -6.61 6.21
N VAL A 62 2.19 -5.86 5.13
CA VAL A 62 3.54 -5.53 4.62
C VAL A 62 4.32 -4.62 5.55
N ILE A 63 3.64 -3.69 6.24
CA ILE A 63 4.26 -2.86 7.28
C ILE A 63 4.62 -3.71 8.50
N ALA A 64 3.71 -4.59 8.95
CA ALA A 64 3.98 -5.51 10.04
C ALA A 64 5.16 -6.45 9.73
N LEU A 65 5.26 -6.91 8.48
CA LEU A 65 6.40 -7.70 7.98
C LEU A 65 7.72 -6.93 8.08
N ALA A 66 7.73 -5.63 7.75
CA ALA A 66 8.92 -4.79 7.88
C ALA A 66 9.38 -4.67 9.35
N PHE A 67 8.45 -4.37 10.27
CA PHE A 67 8.76 -4.30 11.69
C PHE A 67 9.19 -5.67 12.24
N GLY A 68 8.54 -6.76 11.80
CA GLY A 68 8.92 -8.12 12.16
C GLY A 68 10.34 -8.48 11.71
N ALA A 69 10.73 -8.08 10.50
CA ALA A 69 12.09 -8.26 10.01
C ALA A 69 13.12 -7.48 10.86
N HIS A 70 12.79 -6.26 11.28
CA HIS A 70 13.64 -5.47 12.19
C HIS A 70 13.78 -6.10 13.58
N ILE A 71 12.71 -6.66 14.14
CA ILE A 71 12.73 -7.38 15.42
C ILE A 71 13.57 -8.66 15.32
N ALA A 72 13.37 -9.43 14.24
CA ALA A 72 14.14 -10.64 13.99
C ALA A 72 15.64 -10.32 13.87
N ARG A 73 15.99 -9.29 13.09
CA ARG A 73 17.36 -8.81 12.97
C ARG A 73 17.95 -8.39 14.32
N ALA A 74 17.25 -7.56 15.10
CA ALA A 74 17.73 -7.14 16.42
C ALA A 74 18.01 -8.34 17.34
N SER A 75 17.17 -9.38 17.27
CA SER A 75 17.34 -10.61 18.05
C SER A 75 18.57 -11.41 17.60
N LEU A 76 18.82 -11.51 16.29
CA LEU A 76 20.01 -12.15 15.73
C LEU A 76 21.29 -11.39 16.07
N ASP A 77 21.22 -10.06 16.12
CA ASP A 77 22.33 -9.17 16.46
C ASP A 77 22.58 -9.09 17.99
N GLY A 78 21.79 -9.80 18.81
CA GLY A 78 21.91 -9.78 20.28
C GLY A 78 21.52 -8.44 20.93
N LEU A 79 20.76 -7.60 20.23
CA LEU A 79 20.31 -6.29 20.68
C LEU A 79 18.93 -6.36 21.34
N LYS A 80 18.55 -5.27 22.01
CA LYS A 80 17.15 -5.10 22.44
C LYS A 80 16.24 -5.14 21.21
N VAL A 81 15.15 -5.90 21.28
CA VAL A 81 14.16 -6.01 20.19
C VAL A 81 13.59 -4.67 19.71
N THR A 82 13.69 -3.63 20.54
CA THR A 82 13.25 -2.28 20.24
C THR A 82 14.29 -1.42 19.51
N ALA A 83 15.52 -1.90 19.31
CA ALA A 83 16.64 -1.12 18.78
C ALA A 83 16.38 -0.51 17.40
N TYR A 84 15.53 -1.16 16.60
CA TYR A 84 15.21 -0.75 15.23
C TYR A 84 13.73 -0.40 15.00
N LEU A 85 12.94 -0.21 16.08
CA LEU A 85 11.51 0.12 15.96
C LEU A 85 11.24 1.54 15.50
N VAL A 86 12.04 2.52 15.93
CA VAL A 86 11.88 3.91 15.47
C VAL A 86 12.62 4.07 14.15
N PRO A 87 11.95 4.51 13.07
CA PRO A 87 12.64 4.70 11.79
C PRO A 87 13.76 5.72 11.89
N GLY A 88 15.01 5.26 11.76
CA GLY A 88 16.20 6.11 11.67
C GLY A 88 16.46 6.65 10.26
N HIS A 89 15.55 6.42 9.31
CA HIS A 89 15.72 6.77 7.90
C HIS A 89 14.40 7.23 7.26
N PHE A 90 14.51 8.04 6.20
CA PHE A 90 13.36 8.64 5.53
C PHE A 90 12.40 7.61 4.94
N HIS A 91 12.89 6.47 4.44
CA HIS A 91 12.04 5.39 3.91
C HIS A 91 10.99 4.90 4.93
N GLY A 92 11.37 4.69 6.20
CA GLY A 92 10.41 4.18 7.20
C GLY A 92 9.34 5.21 7.57
N TRP A 93 9.70 6.49 7.70
CA TRP A 93 8.73 7.57 7.89
C TRP A 93 7.79 7.74 6.68
N ALA A 94 8.33 7.63 5.46
CA ALA A 94 7.53 7.66 4.24
C ALA A 94 6.53 6.48 4.17
N GLY A 95 6.89 5.31 4.73
CA GLY A 95 5.98 4.17 4.84
C GLY A 95 4.77 4.45 5.74
N LEU A 96 4.99 5.07 6.91
CA LEU A 96 3.92 5.49 7.81
C LEU A 96 3.03 6.58 7.19
N LEU A 97 3.63 7.53 6.47
CA LEU A 97 2.89 8.51 5.70
C LEU A 97 2.04 7.83 4.60
N GLY A 98 2.60 6.83 3.91
CA GLY A 98 1.89 6.00 2.95
C GLY A 98 0.67 5.31 3.56
N LEU A 99 0.79 4.77 4.78
CA LEU A 99 -0.34 4.18 5.50
C LEU A 99 -1.45 5.21 5.78
N LEU A 100 -1.09 6.42 6.21
CA LEU A 100 -2.07 7.49 6.42
C LEU A 100 -2.85 7.81 5.13
N PHE A 101 -2.16 7.95 4.01
CA PHE A 101 -2.80 8.18 2.71
C PHE A 101 -3.64 6.98 2.25
N MET A 102 -3.20 5.75 2.53
CA MET A 102 -3.95 4.54 2.22
C MET A 102 -5.27 4.49 3.01
N ILE A 103 -5.26 4.85 4.30
CA ILE A 103 -6.47 4.97 5.12
C ILE A 103 -7.42 6.01 4.51
N ALA A 104 -6.89 7.18 4.12
CA ALA A 104 -7.70 8.22 3.48
C ALA A 104 -8.31 7.75 2.15
N LEU A 105 -7.52 7.08 1.29
CA LEU A 105 -7.97 6.53 0.02
C LEU A 105 -9.10 5.51 0.23
N TRP A 106 -8.90 4.58 1.15
CA TRP A 106 -9.83 3.51 1.48
C TRP A 106 -11.15 4.05 2.02
N ARG A 107 -11.09 5.03 2.94
CA ARG A 107 -12.28 5.72 3.46
C ARG A 107 -13.04 6.46 2.36
N ALA A 108 -12.36 7.19 1.48
CA ALA A 108 -12.99 7.86 0.35
C ALA A 108 -13.64 6.87 -0.64
N GLY A 109 -13.01 5.71 -0.87
CA GLY A 109 -13.58 4.63 -1.69
C GLY A 109 -14.90 4.11 -1.13
N ARG A 110 -14.94 3.79 0.17
CA ARG A 110 -16.17 3.32 0.85
C ARG A 110 -17.24 4.40 0.94
N ALA A 111 -16.87 5.65 1.21
CA ALA A 111 -17.81 6.77 1.17
C ALA A 111 -18.46 6.90 -0.21
N THR A 112 -17.67 6.76 -1.29
CA THR A 112 -18.19 6.78 -2.68
C THR A 112 -19.17 5.64 -2.93
N ARG A 113 -18.83 4.41 -2.50
CA ARG A 113 -19.73 3.24 -2.58
C ARG A 113 -21.03 3.49 -1.84
N ASP A 114 -20.96 3.96 -0.60
CA ASP A 114 -22.12 4.12 0.29
C ASP A 114 -23.03 5.26 -0.16
N LEU A 115 -22.48 6.34 -0.75
CA LEU A 115 -23.28 7.40 -1.37
C LEU A 115 -24.00 6.88 -2.63
N LYS A 116 -23.29 6.12 -3.47
CA LYS A 116 -23.87 5.53 -4.68
C LYS A 116 -25.01 4.57 -4.35
N SER A 117 -24.85 3.68 -3.36
CA SER A 117 -25.91 2.74 -2.98
C SER A 117 -27.15 3.43 -2.43
N LYS A 118 -27.00 4.62 -1.84
CA LYS A 118 -28.10 5.48 -1.36
C LYS A 118 -28.70 6.37 -2.44
N GLY A 119 -28.26 6.29 -3.70
CA GLY A 119 -28.71 7.17 -4.78
C GLY A 119 -28.32 8.65 -4.58
N LYS A 120 -27.37 8.95 -3.69
CA LYS A 120 -26.92 10.32 -3.40
C LYS A 120 -25.80 10.72 -4.35
N SER A 121 -25.62 12.03 -4.54
CA SER A 121 -24.47 12.56 -5.28
C SER A 121 -23.16 12.07 -4.66
N PHE A 122 -22.31 11.45 -5.48
CA PHE A 122 -21.03 10.87 -5.07
C PHE A 122 -19.84 11.42 -5.88
N ALA A 123 -20.07 12.41 -6.76
CA ALA A 123 -19.07 12.94 -7.69
C ALA A 123 -17.82 13.47 -6.96
N HIS A 124 -18.04 14.28 -5.91
CA HIS A 124 -16.95 14.85 -5.11
C HIS A 124 -16.13 13.77 -4.38
N SER A 125 -16.79 12.79 -3.75
CA SER A 125 -16.10 11.69 -3.06
C SER A 125 -15.28 10.82 -4.03
N LYS A 126 -15.84 10.54 -5.22
CA LYS A 126 -15.13 9.82 -6.29
C LYS A 126 -13.90 10.59 -6.76
N GLU A 127 -14.02 11.89 -6.92
CA GLU A 127 -12.93 12.77 -7.32
C GLU A 127 -11.82 12.80 -6.27
N LEU A 128 -12.17 12.98 -4.99
CA LEU A 128 -11.22 12.94 -3.88
C LEU A 128 -10.47 11.60 -3.83
N HIS A 129 -11.18 10.47 -3.90
CA HIS A 129 -10.57 9.13 -3.98
C HIS A 129 -9.56 9.06 -5.13
N GLY A 130 -9.94 9.56 -6.31
CA GLY A 130 -9.05 9.64 -7.46
C GLY A 130 -7.80 10.49 -7.23
N ARG A 131 -7.94 11.71 -6.68
CA ARG A 131 -6.81 12.62 -6.42
C ARG A 131 -5.85 12.06 -5.37
N ILE A 132 -6.38 11.47 -4.29
CA ILE A 132 -5.57 10.78 -3.27
C ILE A 132 -4.78 9.63 -3.93
N SER A 133 -5.43 8.87 -4.83
CA SER A 133 -4.75 7.79 -5.54
C SER A 133 -3.62 8.28 -6.44
N ASP A 134 -3.74 9.48 -7.02
CA ASP A 134 -2.70 10.08 -7.85
C ASP A 134 -1.48 10.49 -6.99
N VAL A 135 -1.71 11.14 -5.85
CA VAL A 135 -0.65 11.46 -4.87
C VAL A 135 0.01 10.20 -4.34
N MET A 136 -0.77 9.18 -4.00
CA MET A 136 -0.24 7.94 -3.44
C MET A 136 0.62 7.17 -4.43
N MET A 137 0.35 7.26 -5.74
CA MET A 137 1.25 6.69 -6.74
C MET A 137 2.63 7.35 -6.69
N MET A 138 2.68 8.68 -6.66
CA MET A 138 3.95 9.39 -6.57
C MET A 138 4.70 9.00 -5.29
N LEU A 139 3.99 8.99 -4.16
CA LEU A 139 4.54 8.63 -2.87
C LEU A 139 5.08 7.19 -2.84
N VAL A 140 4.34 6.20 -3.37
CA VAL A 140 4.77 4.81 -3.34
C VAL A 140 5.97 4.56 -4.27
N THR A 141 6.06 5.26 -5.40
CA THR A 141 7.24 5.21 -6.28
C THR A 141 8.47 5.76 -5.57
N ILE A 142 8.35 6.93 -4.94
CA ILE A 142 9.45 7.53 -4.15
C ILE A 142 9.84 6.60 -2.99
N HIS A 143 8.86 6.08 -2.26
CA HIS A 143 9.08 5.19 -1.13
C HIS A 143 9.80 3.89 -1.53
N ALA A 144 9.40 3.26 -2.65
CA ALA A 144 10.05 2.07 -3.17
C ALA A 144 11.50 2.35 -3.62
N PHE A 145 11.73 3.48 -4.28
CA PHE A 145 13.08 3.90 -4.68
C PHE A 145 14.00 4.12 -3.47
N LEU A 146 13.52 4.80 -2.43
CA LEU A 146 14.26 5.00 -1.19
C LEU A 146 14.52 3.68 -0.46
N GLY A 147 13.55 2.76 -0.49
CA GLY A 147 13.69 1.42 0.07
C GLY A 147 14.78 0.62 -0.64
N PHE A 148 14.87 0.74 -1.97
CA PHE A 148 15.95 0.15 -2.75
C PHE A 148 17.33 0.72 -2.39
N ILE A 149 17.47 2.06 -2.28
CA ILE A 149 18.73 2.67 -1.82
C ILE A 149 19.09 2.20 -0.41
N TYR A 150 18.11 2.12 0.49
CA TYR A 150 18.35 1.65 1.86
C TYR A 150 18.77 0.18 1.91
N LEU A 151 18.18 -0.67 1.07
CA LEU A 151 18.58 -2.06 0.91
C LEU A 151 20.05 -2.17 0.47
N LEU A 152 20.50 -1.38 -0.50
CA LEU A 152 21.90 -1.34 -0.95
C LEU A 152 22.89 -0.88 0.13
N LYS A 153 22.42 -0.07 1.09
CA LYS A 153 23.26 0.38 2.23
C LYS A 153 23.39 -0.70 3.30
N ILE A 154 22.38 -1.55 3.44
CA ILE A 154 22.34 -2.58 4.47
C ILE A 154 23.05 -3.85 3.99
N LEU A 155 22.84 -4.26 2.75
CA LEU A 155 23.50 -5.42 2.15
C LEU A 155 25.01 -5.22 2.05
#